data_AF-A0A1E1WGH2-F1
#
_entry.id   AF-A0A1E1WGH2-F1
#
_cell.length_a   1.000
_cell.length_b   1.000
_cell.length_c   1.000
_cell.angle_alpha   90.00
_cell.angle_beta   90.00
_cell.angle_gamma   90.00
#
_symmetry.space_group_name_H-M   'P 1'
#
loop_
_entity.id
_entity.type
_entity.pdbx_description
1 polymer ?
#
loop_
_entity_poly.entity_id
_entity_poly.type
_entity_poly.pdbx_seq_one_letter_code
_entity_poly.pdbx_strand_id
1 'polypeptide(L)'
;FKKIKSAINSQYTNSRQVSHRCHLEASAYLIMPTTFEPREEANFSLRIFSNKNLKMKVLDYAPQMLKAVVIKAPPGVETSSFAQYEAVFLQLADEHRTIDAFELQELLDACLPNDYIKSCASIDTCRQIVLSMDKNGTGR
;
A
#
# COMPACT_ATOMS: atom_id res chain seq x y z
N PHE A 1 -12.11 5.56 16.22
CA PHE A 1 -10.97 5.96 17.05
C PHE A 1 -11.29 7.04 18.11
N LYS A 2 -12.22 7.98 17.91
CA LYS A 2 -12.59 9.06 18.86
C LYS A 2 -13.23 8.66 20.22
N LYS A 3 -13.24 7.38 20.60
CA LYS A 3 -13.93 6.90 21.82
C LYS A 3 -13.13 5.94 22.69
N ILE A 4 -11.83 5.78 22.45
CA ILE A 4 -10.98 4.95 23.30
C ILE A 4 -10.40 5.85 24.39
N LYS A 5 -10.97 5.78 25.59
CA LYS A 5 -10.34 6.36 26.77
C LYS A 5 -9.18 5.45 27.16
N SER A 6 -7.97 5.98 27.19
CA SER A 6 -6.83 5.26 27.77
C SER A 6 -7.07 5.08 29.27
N ALA A 7 -6.76 3.88 29.78
CA ALA A 7 -6.86 3.62 31.21
C ALA A 7 -5.77 4.39 32.00
N ILE A 8 -4.60 4.57 31.39
CA ILE A 8 -3.42 5.19 31.99
C ILE A 8 -2.66 5.98 30.92
N ASN A 9 -2.16 7.18 31.27
CA ASN A 9 -1.28 7.99 30.44
C ASN A 9 -0.03 8.39 31.23
N SER A 10 1.15 8.25 30.61
CA SER A 10 2.35 8.92 31.10
C SER A 10 2.34 10.40 30.72
N GLN A 11 3.13 11.21 31.40
CA GLN A 11 3.42 12.57 30.94
C GLN A 11 4.36 12.52 29.74
N TYR A 12 4.14 13.42 28.78
CA TYR A 12 5.11 13.68 27.73
C TYR A 12 6.19 14.61 28.27
N THR A 13 7.45 14.21 28.13
CA THR A 13 8.60 15.02 28.53
C THR A 13 9.68 14.94 27.47
N ASN A 14 10.50 15.98 27.36
CA ASN A 14 11.71 15.96 26.55
C ASN A 14 12.84 15.29 27.33
N SER A 15 12.71 13.97 27.55
CA SER A 15 13.69 13.16 28.26
C SER A 15 13.97 11.89 27.49
N ARG A 16 15.20 11.37 27.61
CA ARG A 16 15.61 10.13 26.92
C ARG A 16 14.77 8.91 27.32
N GLN A 17 14.20 8.92 28.53
CA GLN A 17 13.38 7.84 29.05
C GLN A 17 12.19 8.42 29.81
N VAL A 18 11.01 7.84 29.58
CA VAL A 18 9.81 8.05 30.38
C VAL A 18 9.43 6.72 31.02
N SER A 19 9.15 6.73 32.32
CA SER A 19 8.74 5.53 33.07
C SER A 19 7.48 5.82 33.86
N HIS A 20 6.58 4.84 33.94
CA HIS A 20 5.36 4.97 34.72
C HIS A 20 5.11 3.67 35.50
N ARG A 21 4.84 3.80 36.81
CA ARG A 21 4.50 2.68 37.69
C ARG A 21 3.02 2.74 37.98
N CYS A 22 2.31 1.64 37.72
CA CYS A 22 0.87 1.55 37.93
C CYS A 22 0.46 0.19 38.49
N HIS A 23 -0.76 0.13 39.02
CA HIS A 23 -1.44 -1.11 39.36
C HIS A 23 -2.56 -1.34 38.34
N LEU A 24 -2.63 -2.55 37.80
CA LEU A 24 -3.63 -2.96 36.84
C LEU A 24 -4.29 -4.24 37.34
N GLU A 25 -5.59 -4.37 37.09
CA GLU A 25 -6.31 -5.62 37.32
C GLU A 25 -5.82 -6.70 36.36
N ALA A 26 -6.14 -7.97 36.64
CA ALA A 26 -5.76 -9.06 35.77
C ALA A 26 -6.59 -9.04 34.48
N SER A 27 -6.05 -8.47 33.41
CA SER A 27 -6.71 -8.37 32.10
C SER A 27 -5.70 -8.24 30.95
N ALA A 28 -6.20 -8.11 29.73
CA ALA A 28 -5.40 -7.81 28.54
C ALA A 28 -5.37 -6.29 28.29
N TYR A 29 -4.16 -5.75 28.14
CA TYR A 29 -3.92 -4.33 27.91
C TYR A 29 -3.12 -4.10 26.64
N LEU A 30 -3.38 -2.97 25.98
CA LEU A 30 -2.58 -2.47 24.86
C LEU A 30 -1.70 -1.34 25.36
N ILE A 31 -0.40 -1.43 25.08
CA ILE A 31 0.55 -0.33 25.31
C ILE A 31 0.82 0.31 23.96
N MET A 32 0.56 1.61 23.85
CA MET A 32 0.77 2.40 22.66
C MET A 32 1.85 3.45 22.94
N PRO A 33 3.11 3.21 22.54
CA PRO A 33 4.16 4.21 22.64
C PRO A 33 3.94 5.29 21.56
N THR A 34 3.97 6.56 21.96
CA THR A 34 3.71 7.71 21.08
C THR A 34 4.64 8.87 21.41
N THR A 35 4.88 9.72 20.41
CA THR A 35 5.40 11.08 20.59
C THR A 35 4.27 12.04 20.95
N PHE A 36 4.60 13.27 21.34
CA PHE A 36 3.58 14.27 21.66
C PHE A 36 2.92 14.79 20.38
N GLU A 37 3.72 15.22 19.41
CA GLU A 37 3.22 15.68 18.11
C GLU A 37 3.16 14.54 17.10
N PRO A 38 2.18 14.57 16.19
CA PRO A 38 2.11 13.61 15.09
C PRO A 38 3.24 13.85 14.09
N ARG A 39 3.63 12.78 13.38
CA ARG A 39 4.68 12.79 12.33
C ARG A 39 6.10 13.01 12.86
N GLU A 40 6.31 12.79 14.15
CA GLU A 40 7.66 12.69 14.70
C GLU A 40 8.16 11.26 14.59
N GLU A 41 9.24 11.07 13.84
CA GLU A 41 9.92 9.78 13.71
C GLU A 41 10.92 9.59 14.84
N ALA A 42 10.89 8.43 15.50
CA ALA A 42 11.82 8.12 16.58
C ALA A 42 12.06 6.61 16.69
N ASN A 43 13.30 6.26 17.05
CA ASN A 43 13.65 4.91 17.50
C ASN A 43 13.47 4.81 19.01
N PHE A 44 12.85 3.73 19.50
CA PHE A 44 12.61 3.54 20.92
C PHE A 44 12.78 2.09 21.35
N SER A 45 12.89 1.88 22.66
CA SER A 45 12.83 0.55 23.28
C SER A 45 11.83 0.56 24.42
N LEU A 46 10.96 -0.45 24.49
CA LEU A 46 10.00 -0.61 25.59
C LEU A 46 10.48 -1.71 26.55
N ARG A 47 10.50 -1.40 27.85
CA ARG A 47 10.82 -2.37 28.91
C ARG A 47 9.68 -2.41 29.92
N ILE A 48 9.23 -3.61 30.27
CA ILE A 48 8.12 -3.83 31.18
C ILE A 48 8.59 -4.72 32.32
N PHE A 49 8.38 -4.25 33.55
CA PHE A 49 8.71 -4.98 34.77
C PHE A 49 7.42 -5.32 35.50
N SER A 50 7.29 -6.58 35.94
CA SER A 50 6.11 -7.06 36.65
C SER A 50 6.52 -8.07 37.73
N ASN A 51 5.82 -8.01 38.85
CA ASN A 51 5.94 -9.00 39.93
C ASN A 51 5.17 -10.29 39.62
N LYS A 52 4.45 -10.34 38.50
CA LYS A 52 3.69 -11.48 37.99
C LYS A 52 4.17 -11.82 36.58
N ASN A 53 4.03 -13.08 36.19
CA ASN A 53 4.35 -13.50 34.82
C ASN A 53 3.44 -12.77 33.82
N LEU A 54 4.01 -12.25 32.73
CA LEU A 54 3.31 -11.55 31.67
C LEU A 54 3.48 -12.28 30.35
N LYS A 55 2.41 -12.40 29.58
CA LYS A 55 2.47 -12.80 28.17
C LYS A 55 2.46 -11.52 27.33
N MET A 56 3.52 -11.30 26.58
CA MET A 56 3.66 -10.13 25.70
C MET A 56 3.70 -10.58 24.26
N LYS A 57 2.99 -9.85 23.39
CA LYS A 57 3.02 -10.04 21.95
C LYS A 57 3.00 -8.67 21.29
N VAL A 58 3.87 -8.46 20.31
CA VAL A 58 3.79 -7.28 19.44
C VAL A 58 2.54 -7.45 18.58
N LEU A 59 1.60 -6.51 18.73
CA LEU A 59 0.40 -6.47 17.89
C LEU A 59 0.74 -5.68 16.64
N ASP A 60 1.23 -6.39 15.64
CA ASP A 60 1.48 -5.87 14.31
C ASP A 60 0.74 -6.72 13.28
N TYR A 61 0.40 -6.11 12.15
CA TYR A 61 -0.21 -6.79 11.02
C TYR A 61 0.87 -7.02 9.98
N ALA A 62 1.13 -8.29 9.67
CA ALA A 62 1.95 -8.61 8.51
C ALA A 62 1.35 -7.94 7.27
N PRO A 63 2.16 -7.41 6.34
CA PRO A 63 1.66 -6.90 5.08
C PRO A 63 0.83 -7.98 4.39
N GLN A 64 -0.44 -7.68 4.10
CA GLN A 64 -1.33 -8.58 3.38
C GLN A 64 -1.73 -7.93 2.07
N MET A 65 -1.65 -8.71 0.98
CA MET A 65 -2.21 -8.32 -0.31
C MET A 65 -3.73 -8.49 -0.24
N LEU A 66 -4.43 -7.41 0.13
CA LEU A 66 -5.89 -7.43 0.28
C LEU A 66 -6.64 -7.45 -1.07
N LYS A 67 -5.96 -7.03 -2.15
CA LYS A 67 -6.50 -6.98 -3.51
C LYS A 67 -5.40 -7.38 -4.49
N ALA A 68 -5.79 -8.07 -5.57
CA ALA A 68 -4.87 -8.35 -6.67
C ALA A 68 -4.39 -7.04 -7.31
N VAL A 69 -3.09 -6.98 -7.62
CA VAL A 69 -2.47 -5.83 -8.32
C VAL A 69 -3.08 -5.63 -9.70
N VAL A 70 -3.34 -6.74 -10.39
CA VAL A 70 -4.00 -6.75 -11.70
C VAL A 70 -5.35 -7.41 -11.56
N ILE A 71 -6.41 -6.66 -11.86
CA ILE A 71 -7.78 -7.17 -11.91
C ILE A 71 -8.09 -7.47 -13.36
N LYS A 72 -8.45 -8.72 -13.67
CA LYS A 72 -8.95 -9.06 -15.00
C LYS A 72 -10.30 -8.41 -15.22
N ALA A 73 -10.56 -7.94 -16.44
CA ALA A 73 -11.88 -7.47 -16.82
C ALA A 73 -12.93 -8.55 -16.48
N PRO A 74 -14.09 -8.16 -15.91
CA PRO A 74 -15.19 -9.09 -15.66
C PRO A 74 -15.59 -9.83 -16.96
N PRO A 75 -15.99 -11.10 -16.88
CA PRO A 75 -16.56 -11.79 -18.03
C PRO A 75 -17.88 -11.09 -18.43
N GLY A 76 -18.03 -10.76 -19.71
CA GLY A 76 -19.24 -10.09 -20.25
C GLY A 76 -19.19 -8.57 -20.29
N VAL A 77 -18.02 -7.94 -20.11
CA VAL A 77 -17.85 -6.52 -20.44
C VAL A 77 -18.06 -6.36 -21.96
N GLU A 78 -19.03 -5.53 -22.33
CA GLU A 78 -19.40 -5.21 -23.72
C GLU A 78 -18.18 -4.69 -24.51
N THR A 79 -17.65 -5.54 -25.40
CA THR A 79 -16.47 -5.29 -26.24
C THR A 79 -16.64 -4.07 -27.14
N SER A 80 -17.89 -3.67 -27.42
CA SER A 80 -18.25 -2.50 -28.21
C SER A 80 -17.64 -1.20 -27.66
N SER A 81 -17.53 -1.07 -26.33
CA SER A 81 -16.91 0.08 -25.67
C SER A 81 -15.37 0.11 -25.77
N PHE A 82 -14.75 -1.03 -26.09
CA PHE A 82 -13.30 -1.18 -26.23
C PHE A 82 -12.83 -1.22 -27.68
N ALA A 83 -13.75 -1.38 -28.64
CA ALA A 83 -13.43 -1.49 -30.07
C ALA A 83 -12.58 -0.31 -30.58
N GLN A 84 -12.82 0.90 -30.04
CA GLN A 84 -12.01 2.08 -30.36
C GLN A 84 -10.57 1.98 -29.85
N TYR A 85 -10.35 1.36 -28.69
CA TYR A 85 -9.02 1.16 -28.11
C TYR A 85 -8.30 -0.03 -28.76
N GLU A 86 -9.05 -1.05 -29.18
CA GLU A 86 -8.50 -2.19 -29.94
C GLU A 86 -7.90 -1.74 -31.27
N ALA A 87 -8.55 -0.82 -31.97
CA ALA A 87 -8.00 -0.25 -33.20
C ALA A 87 -6.65 0.45 -32.97
N VAL A 88 -6.53 1.26 -31.90
CA VAL A 88 -5.27 1.93 -31.54
C VAL A 88 -4.20 0.93 -31.10
N PHE A 89 -4.59 -0.07 -30.32
CA PHE A 89 -3.71 -1.16 -29.91
C PHE A 89 -3.11 -1.88 -31.12
N LEU A 90 -3.93 -2.28 -32.08
CA LEU A 90 -3.47 -3.00 -33.26
C LEU A 90 -2.62 -2.13 -34.20
N GLN A 91 -2.72 -0.80 -34.14
CA GLN A 91 -1.83 0.11 -34.87
C GLN A 91 -0.43 0.16 -34.28
N LEU A 92 -0.31 0.02 -32.95
CA LEU A 92 0.96 0.07 -32.22
C LEU A 92 1.58 -1.32 -32.02
N ALA A 93 0.78 -2.38 -32.13
CA ALA A 93 1.21 -3.74 -31.90
C ALA A 93 2.07 -4.29 -33.04
N ASP A 94 2.93 -5.24 -32.66
CA ASP A 94 3.77 -5.98 -33.59
C ASP A 94 3.00 -7.11 -34.32
N GLU A 95 3.71 -7.91 -35.12
CA GLU A 95 3.17 -9.07 -35.85
C GLU A 95 2.50 -10.11 -34.91
N HIS A 96 2.88 -10.11 -33.63
CA HIS A 96 2.33 -11.00 -32.61
C HIS A 96 1.15 -10.40 -31.84
N ARG A 97 0.71 -9.19 -32.21
CA ARG A 97 -0.34 -8.43 -31.51
C ARG A 97 0.03 -8.16 -30.05
N THR A 98 1.30 -7.85 -29.80
CA THR A 98 1.83 -7.47 -28.49
C THR A 98 2.43 -6.07 -28.54
N ILE A 99 2.52 -5.42 -27.38
CA ILE A 99 3.11 -4.08 -27.25
C ILE A 99 4.12 -4.07 -26.10
N ASP A 100 5.22 -3.35 -26.25
CA ASP A 100 6.16 -3.07 -25.17
C ASP A 100 5.74 -1.85 -24.33
N ALA A 101 6.58 -1.46 -23.39
CA ALA A 101 6.31 -0.36 -22.48
C ALA A 101 6.23 1.02 -23.17
N PHE A 102 6.91 1.22 -24.31
CA PHE A 102 6.89 2.49 -25.04
C PHE A 102 5.60 2.61 -25.85
N GLU A 103 5.23 1.54 -26.54
CA GLU A 103 3.97 1.45 -27.29
C GLU A 103 2.77 1.52 -26.35
N LEU A 104 2.87 0.92 -25.15
CA LEU A 104 1.86 1.06 -24.10
C LEU A 104 1.73 2.51 -23.61
N GLN A 105 2.83 3.23 -23.45
CA GLN A 105 2.78 4.64 -23.06
C GLN A 105 2.05 5.48 -24.12
N GLU A 106 2.38 5.28 -25.41
CA GLU A 106 1.72 5.97 -26.52
C GLU A 106 0.22 5.64 -26.58
N LEU A 107 -0.13 4.36 -26.39
CA LEU A 107 -1.52 3.92 -26.31
C LEU A 107 -2.27 4.63 -25.19
N LEU A 108 -1.69 4.71 -23.99
CA LEU A 108 -2.31 5.36 -22.84
C LEU A 108 -2.42 6.87 -23.04
N ASP A 109 -1.44 7.51 -23.67
CA ASP A 109 -1.49 8.94 -24.02
C ASP A 109 -2.61 9.26 -25.01
N ALA A 110 -2.92 8.34 -25.93
CA ALA A 110 -4.04 8.46 -26.86
C ALA A 110 -5.40 8.20 -26.19
N CYS A 111 -5.47 7.25 -25.26
CA CYS A 111 -6.75 6.74 -24.74
C CYS A 111 -7.21 7.39 -23.43
N LEU A 112 -6.31 7.93 -22.61
CA LEU A 112 -6.65 8.47 -21.29
C LEU A 112 -7.33 9.85 -21.41
N PRO A 113 -8.31 10.16 -20.55
CA PRO A 113 -9.27 11.24 -20.80
C PRO A 113 -8.72 12.65 -20.51
N ASN A 114 -7.62 12.79 -19.76
CA ASN A 114 -7.03 14.10 -19.44
C ASN A 114 -5.55 13.99 -19.06
N ASP A 115 -4.85 15.13 -19.15
CA ASP A 115 -3.41 15.23 -18.92
C ASP A 115 -2.98 14.89 -17.49
N TYR A 116 -3.86 15.10 -16.50
CA TYR A 116 -3.59 14.70 -15.12
C TYR A 116 -3.44 13.18 -15.02
N ILE A 117 -4.35 12.41 -15.64
CA ILE A 117 -4.29 10.95 -15.63
C ILE A 117 -3.16 10.43 -16.54
N LYS A 118 -2.94 11.06 -17.71
CA LYS A 118 -1.82 10.73 -18.60
C LYS A 118 -0.46 10.89 -17.90
N SER A 119 -0.31 11.93 -17.07
CA SER A 119 0.92 12.16 -16.31
C SER A 119 1.29 11.00 -15.35
N CYS A 120 0.31 10.17 -14.97
CA CYS A 120 0.54 8.97 -14.17
C CYS A 120 1.03 7.76 -15.00
N ALA A 121 0.78 7.75 -16.31
CA ALA A 121 1.25 6.73 -17.26
C ALA A 121 2.69 7.01 -17.71
N SER A 122 3.59 7.19 -16.75
CA SER A 122 5.02 7.33 -17.05
C SER A 122 5.58 6.04 -17.65
N ILE A 123 6.72 6.13 -18.32
CA ILE A 123 7.39 4.96 -18.90
C ILE A 123 7.71 3.91 -17.83
N ASP A 124 8.04 4.32 -16.61
CA ASP A 124 8.32 3.39 -15.52
C ASP A 124 7.04 2.68 -15.06
N THR A 125 5.91 3.39 -14.99
CA THR A 125 4.60 2.75 -14.75
C THR A 125 4.29 1.73 -15.85
N CYS A 126 4.49 2.08 -17.11
CA CYS A 126 4.24 1.18 -18.25
C CYS A 126 5.13 -0.07 -18.20
N ARG A 127 6.42 0.08 -17.86
CA ARG A 127 7.34 -1.06 -17.64
C ARG A 127 6.84 -1.99 -16.53
N GLN A 128 6.37 -1.43 -15.41
CA GLN A 128 5.84 -2.25 -14.31
C GLN A 128 4.57 -3.00 -14.72
N ILE A 129 3.71 -2.39 -15.55
CA ILE A 129 2.51 -3.05 -16.09
C ILE A 129 2.92 -4.21 -17.00
N VAL A 130 3.79 -3.98 -17.98
CA VAL A 130 4.29 -5.01 -18.90
C VAL A 130 4.93 -6.15 -18.11
N LEU A 131 5.83 -5.84 -17.17
CA LEU A 131 6.49 -6.84 -16.33
C LEU A 131 5.50 -7.66 -15.47
N SER A 132 4.37 -7.05 -15.07
CA SER A 132 3.33 -7.74 -14.31
C SER A 132 2.45 -8.65 -15.18
N MET A 133 2.38 -8.41 -16.49
CA MET A 133 1.53 -9.13 -17.45
C MET A 133 2.31 -10.13 -18.30
N ASP A 134 3.59 -9.88 -18.54
CA ASP A 134 4.50 -10.70 -19.32
C ASP A 134 4.93 -11.95 -18.54
N LYS A 135 4.35 -13.08 -18.92
CA LYS A 135 4.66 -14.39 -18.32
C LYS A 135 5.85 -15.07 -18.98
N ASN A 136 6.29 -14.59 -20.14
CA ASN A 136 7.25 -15.26 -21.00
C ASN A 136 8.61 -14.55 -21.00
N GLY A 137 8.71 -13.36 -20.41
CA GLY A 137 9.95 -12.58 -20.33
C GLY A 137 10.33 -11.92 -21.65
N THR A 138 9.35 -11.67 -22.52
CA THR A 138 9.53 -11.01 -23.82
C THR A 138 9.69 -9.49 -23.70
N GLY A 139 9.34 -8.90 -22.55
CA GLY A 139 9.25 -7.45 -22.37
C GLY A 139 8.09 -6.83 -23.12
N ARG A 140 7.06 -7.65 -23.44
CA ARG A 140 5.86 -7.32 -24.22
C ARG A 140 4.67 -8.11 -23.67
#